data_AF-A0A5J4NJJ3-F1
#
_entry.id   AF-A0A5J4NJJ3-F1
#
_cell.length_a   1.000
_cell.length_b   1.000
_cell.length_c   1.000
_cell.angle_alpha   90.00
_cell.angle_beta   90.00
_cell.angle_gamma   90.00
#
_symmetry.space_group_name_H-M   'P 1'
#
loop_
_entity.id
_entity.type
_entity.pdbx_description
1 polymer ?
#
loop_
_entity_poly.entity_id
_entity_poly.type
_entity_poly.pdbx_seq_one_letter_code
_entity_poly.pdbx_strand_id
1 'polypeptide(L)'
;MRMKTGDLSSERLKKGPLLTRPVHDEELLKAWLWMPFTRAGSARLGQDNSLSSLYKVHFIIGHAIVCPDLRDEIYCQICKQILRNPSRRSAANGWFLLALCTGVFTPSERLLQPLRGFIRSGPSEFSQLCLRRLERTYQNGVRSQPPSWMELRATRLKSYIPLSVTCMDGRNYTILADSATTAGEICRALATLLNLIDHFGFSLYIGVLDKISSLGNSMDHLMDAISQCEQYALKKGSRNSSLRWHLYFRKEIFAPWHDPAIDPVATTLIYYQVIRGLVKGEYRCDKKSILTFLLACKYYTETYELINVETGELNTQLYEIRSWLATHNCPWVKNVVEWAKQIVEVLRTHNLFAYPRDANRVQQEVVRLAQDQWPLFFSRFHEAKQFTGPSIYFEEVIVALNDTGLYITNNQQKLIRRLLFPEIYCITTSDPQGSQNKLLTVTTVCGVEYTLLARTAEEKCHLLVTFLTGLKERSGYAVAIRDFNQSPGTCFRNGAVNSAPMIEICIFPSVKLR
;
A
#
# COMPACT_ATOMS: atom_id res chain seq x y z
N MET A 1 -32.43 -60.54 19.40
CA MET A 1 -31.22 -59.87 19.93
C MET A 1 -30.83 -58.72 19.00
N ARG A 2 -31.18 -57.47 19.36
CA ARG A 2 -30.75 -56.27 18.64
C ARG A 2 -29.35 -55.89 19.13
N MET A 3 -28.38 -55.85 18.23
CA MET A 3 -27.06 -55.29 18.50
C MET A 3 -27.17 -53.77 18.65
N LYS A 4 -26.66 -53.25 19.78
CA LYS A 4 -26.54 -51.82 20.06
C LYS A 4 -25.52 -51.20 19.12
N THR A 5 -25.95 -50.27 18.28
CA THR A 5 -25.08 -49.28 17.65
C THR A 5 -24.68 -48.27 18.71
N GLY A 6 -23.41 -48.31 19.13
CA GLY A 6 -22.86 -47.31 20.05
C GLY A 6 -22.81 -45.93 19.39
N ASP A 7 -23.35 -44.93 20.08
CA ASP A 7 -23.16 -43.52 19.80
C ASP A 7 -21.67 -43.18 19.88
N LEU A 8 -21.04 -42.97 18.73
CA LEU A 8 -19.72 -42.34 18.64
C LEU A 8 -19.91 -40.90 18.13
N SER A 9 -19.44 -39.97 18.96
CA SER A 9 -19.28 -38.50 18.77
C SER A 9 -20.51 -37.58 18.88
N SER A 10 -21.36 -37.78 19.88
CA SER A 10 -22.05 -36.66 20.56
C SER A 10 -21.46 -36.32 21.94
N GLU A 11 -20.49 -37.11 22.42
CA GLU A 11 -19.75 -36.84 23.64
C GLU A 11 -18.93 -35.53 23.50
N ARG A 12 -19.17 -34.58 24.41
CA ARG A 12 -18.29 -33.43 24.65
C ARG A 12 -16.84 -33.94 24.71
N LEU A 13 -15.92 -33.25 24.02
CA LEU A 13 -14.48 -33.53 24.06
C LEU A 13 -14.08 -33.87 25.51
N LYS A 14 -13.63 -35.11 25.75
CA LYS A 14 -13.05 -35.52 27.03
C LYS A 14 -11.75 -34.72 27.25
N LYS A 15 -11.89 -33.56 27.90
CA LYS A 15 -10.95 -32.70 28.64
C LYS A 15 -9.45 -32.71 28.23
N GLY A 16 -9.10 -32.58 26.94
CA GLY A 16 -7.72 -32.27 26.58
C GLY A 16 -7.47 -31.96 25.10
N PRO A 17 -6.39 -31.21 24.77
CA PRO A 17 -5.85 -31.05 23.42
C PRO A 17 -5.46 -32.40 22.77
N LEU A 18 -5.52 -32.48 21.42
CA LEU A 18 -5.10 -33.66 20.66
C LEU A 18 -3.58 -33.75 20.48
N LEU A 19 -2.90 -32.62 20.35
CA LEU A 19 -1.47 -32.53 20.03
C LEU A 19 -0.63 -31.76 21.07
N THR A 20 -1.14 -30.67 21.64
CA THR A 20 -0.38 -29.89 22.63
C THR A 20 -0.48 -30.53 24.01
N ARG A 21 0.59 -30.56 24.81
CA ARG A 21 0.47 -30.76 26.27
C ARG A 21 0.03 -29.43 26.90
N PRO A 22 -0.71 -29.40 28.02
CA PRO A 22 -1.24 -28.15 28.57
C PRO A 22 -0.09 -27.31 29.12
N VAL A 23 0.48 -26.47 28.27
CA VAL A 23 1.42 -25.43 28.66
C VAL A 23 0.78 -24.13 28.19
N HIS A 24 0.04 -23.52 29.12
CA HIS A 24 -0.67 -22.24 28.99
C HIS A 24 -1.84 -22.19 28.00
N ASP A 25 -3.01 -22.73 28.39
CA ASP A 25 -4.28 -21.98 28.37
C ASP A 25 -5.49 -22.87 28.72
N GLU A 26 -5.83 -22.94 30.01
CA GLU A 26 -7.13 -23.47 30.43
C GLU A 26 -8.30 -22.59 29.94
N GLU A 27 -8.07 -21.29 29.70
CA GLU A 27 -9.12 -20.37 29.25
C GLU A 27 -9.55 -20.61 27.80
N LEU A 28 -8.61 -20.98 26.91
CA LEU A 28 -8.95 -21.37 25.54
C LEU A 28 -9.83 -22.62 25.53
N LEU A 29 -9.48 -23.64 26.31
CA LEU A 29 -10.27 -24.86 26.43
C LEU A 29 -11.67 -24.58 27.00
N LYS A 30 -11.78 -23.68 27.99
CA LYS A 30 -13.08 -23.24 28.53
C LYS A 30 -13.89 -22.50 27.45
N ALA A 31 -13.33 -21.50 26.77
CA ALA A 31 -14.02 -20.78 25.69
C ALA A 31 -14.45 -21.69 24.52
N TRP A 32 -13.65 -22.70 24.18
CA TRP A 32 -13.96 -23.75 23.19
C TRP A 32 -15.09 -24.70 23.65
N LEU A 33 -15.13 -25.08 24.93
CA LEU A 33 -16.12 -26.01 25.51
C LEU A 33 -17.49 -25.37 25.74
N TRP A 34 -17.57 -24.05 25.92
CA TRP A 34 -18.82 -23.32 26.16
C TRP A 34 -19.52 -22.83 24.88
N MET A 35 -18.93 -23.02 23.69
CA MET A 35 -19.61 -22.70 22.43
C MET A 35 -20.61 -23.81 22.03
N PRO A 36 -21.93 -23.54 21.97
CA PRO A 36 -22.89 -24.51 21.49
C PRO A 36 -22.71 -24.70 19.97
N PHE A 37 -22.15 -25.85 19.59
CA PHE A 37 -22.20 -26.36 18.21
C PHE A 37 -23.47 -27.16 17.90
N THR A 38 -24.38 -27.31 18.87
CA THR A 38 -25.67 -27.99 18.73
C THR A 38 -26.79 -27.28 19.46
N ARG A 39 -27.93 -27.15 18.77
CA ARG A 39 -29.20 -26.47 19.10
C ARG A 39 -29.23 -24.96 18.82
N ALA A 40 -29.53 -24.62 17.57
CA ALA A 40 -30.28 -23.42 17.24
C ALA A 40 -31.71 -23.60 17.79
N GLY A 41 -32.00 -22.99 18.94
CA GLY A 41 -33.37 -22.67 19.32
C GLY A 41 -33.92 -21.65 18.33
N SER A 42 -35.18 -21.85 17.94
CA SER A 42 -35.96 -21.02 17.03
C SER A 42 -35.75 -19.51 17.27
N ALA A 43 -34.94 -18.87 16.44
CA ALA A 43 -34.84 -17.41 16.36
C ALA A 43 -34.83 -17.02 14.88
N ARG A 44 -35.67 -16.03 14.56
CA ARG A 44 -36.12 -15.66 13.22
C ARG A 44 -34.97 -15.27 12.27
N LEU A 45 -35.23 -15.51 10.99
CA LEU A 45 -34.32 -15.43 9.85
C LEU A 45 -33.67 -14.06 9.63
N GLY A 46 -32.42 -14.06 9.14
CA GLY A 46 -31.91 -12.99 8.28
C GLY A 46 -30.44 -12.61 8.49
N GLN A 47 -30.13 -11.90 9.57
CA GLN A 47 -28.87 -11.15 9.69
C GLN A 47 -28.06 -11.43 10.96
N ASP A 48 -28.69 -11.66 12.12
CA ASP A 48 -27.98 -11.87 13.40
C ASP A 48 -27.09 -13.13 13.43
N ASN A 49 -27.47 -14.17 12.70
CA ASN A 49 -26.67 -15.40 12.62
C ASN A 49 -25.35 -15.22 11.86
N SER A 50 -25.24 -14.22 10.97
CA SER A 50 -24.05 -13.99 10.15
C SER A 50 -22.91 -13.37 10.97
N LEU A 51 -23.24 -12.37 11.81
CA LEU A 51 -22.31 -11.77 12.77
C LEU A 51 -21.85 -12.80 13.79
N SER A 52 -22.77 -13.60 14.35
CA SER A 52 -22.41 -14.70 15.26
C SER A 52 -21.46 -15.71 14.61
N SER A 53 -21.63 -16.01 13.31
CA SER A 53 -20.74 -16.91 12.57
C SER A 53 -19.36 -16.29 12.33
N LEU A 54 -19.31 -14.99 11.98
CA LEU A 54 -18.05 -14.26 11.79
C LEU A 54 -17.25 -14.21 13.10
N TYR A 55 -17.90 -13.91 14.22
CA TYR A 55 -17.26 -13.93 15.54
C TYR A 55 -16.65 -15.28 15.89
N LYS A 56 -17.34 -16.39 15.59
CA LYS A 56 -16.80 -17.75 15.82
C LYS A 56 -15.57 -18.03 14.94
N VAL A 57 -15.61 -17.63 13.67
CA VAL A 57 -14.47 -17.78 12.74
C VAL A 57 -13.29 -16.94 13.22
N HIS A 58 -13.53 -15.67 13.57
CA HIS A 58 -12.50 -14.76 14.11
C HIS A 58 -11.91 -15.29 15.40
N PHE A 59 -12.72 -15.88 16.28
CA PHE A 59 -12.24 -16.52 17.48
C PHE A 59 -11.30 -17.68 17.16
N ILE A 60 -11.72 -18.67 16.37
CA ILE A 60 -10.90 -19.87 16.09
C ILE A 60 -9.60 -19.49 15.35
N ILE A 61 -9.73 -18.72 14.26
CA ILE A 61 -8.59 -18.40 13.40
C ILE A 61 -7.69 -17.32 14.03
N GLY A 62 -8.26 -16.36 14.75
CA GLY A 62 -7.49 -15.34 15.46
C GLY A 62 -6.52 -15.94 16.47
N HIS A 63 -6.92 -16.99 17.19
CA HIS A 63 -6.01 -17.70 18.09
C HIS A 63 -4.89 -18.43 17.34
N ALA A 64 -5.14 -18.96 16.15
CA ALA A 64 -4.10 -19.58 15.32
C ALA A 64 -3.07 -18.58 14.78
N ILE A 65 -3.50 -17.32 14.59
CA ILE A 65 -2.63 -16.22 14.17
C ILE A 65 -1.73 -15.80 15.34
N VAL A 66 -2.31 -15.58 16.52
CA VAL A 66 -1.59 -15.13 17.73
C VAL A 66 -0.70 -16.23 18.32
N CYS A 67 -1.14 -17.49 18.27
CA CYS A 67 -0.43 -18.64 18.82
C CYS A 67 -0.19 -19.70 17.72
N PRO A 68 0.98 -19.65 17.03
CA PRO A 68 1.30 -20.58 15.95
C PRO A 68 1.27 -22.06 16.34
N ASP A 69 1.57 -22.39 17.60
CA ASP A 69 1.58 -23.77 18.10
C ASP A 69 0.19 -24.42 18.09
N LEU A 70 -0.89 -23.61 18.05
CA LEU A 70 -2.26 -24.10 17.95
C LEU A 70 -2.69 -24.46 16.53
N ARG A 71 -1.92 -24.11 15.50
CA ARG A 71 -2.33 -24.30 14.09
C ARG A 71 -2.58 -25.77 13.77
N ASP A 72 -1.67 -26.64 14.16
CA ASP A 72 -1.80 -28.09 13.95
C ASP A 72 -2.96 -28.68 14.75
N GLU A 73 -3.15 -28.23 16.00
CA GLU A 73 -4.27 -28.64 16.84
C GLU A 73 -5.60 -28.29 16.18
N ILE A 74 -5.73 -27.06 15.67
CA ILE A 74 -6.94 -26.59 14.98
C ILE A 74 -7.21 -27.43 13.74
N TYR A 75 -6.19 -27.70 12.91
CA TYR A 75 -6.34 -28.57 11.74
C TYR A 75 -6.81 -29.98 12.13
N CYS A 76 -6.20 -30.59 13.14
CA CYS A 76 -6.57 -31.92 13.63
C CYS A 76 -8.00 -31.96 14.17
N GLN A 77 -8.40 -30.95 14.96
CA GLN A 77 -9.77 -30.85 15.49
C GLN A 77 -10.80 -30.73 14.37
N ILE A 78 -10.53 -29.90 13.36
CA ILE A 78 -11.43 -29.76 12.19
C ILE A 78 -11.52 -31.09 11.43
N CYS A 79 -10.38 -31.73 11.12
CA CYS A 79 -10.37 -33.01 10.41
C CYS A 79 -11.12 -34.10 11.18
N LYS A 80 -10.94 -34.17 12.50
CA LYS A 80 -11.68 -35.10 13.38
C LYS A 80 -13.18 -34.86 13.32
N GLN A 81 -13.62 -33.61 13.35
CA GLN A 81 -15.06 -33.28 13.29
C GLN A 81 -15.68 -33.50 11.90
N ILE A 82 -14.88 -33.59 10.84
CA ILE A 82 -15.36 -33.93 9.49
C ILE A 82 -15.39 -35.45 9.30
N LEU A 83 -14.37 -36.16 9.81
CA LEU A 83 -14.18 -37.59 9.59
C LEU A 83 -15.34 -38.40 10.18
N ARG A 84 -16.04 -39.17 9.32
CA ARG A 84 -17.19 -40.01 9.70
C ARG A 84 -18.32 -39.23 10.41
N ASN A 85 -18.47 -37.94 10.11
CA ASN A 85 -19.55 -37.12 10.69
C ASN A 85 -20.92 -37.52 10.09
N PRO A 86 -21.90 -37.95 10.90
CA PRO A 86 -23.21 -38.38 10.41
C PRO A 86 -24.05 -37.22 9.86
N SER A 87 -23.77 -35.98 10.29
CA SER A 87 -24.48 -34.79 9.84
C SER A 87 -23.76 -34.17 8.64
N ARG A 88 -24.33 -34.34 7.44
CA ARG A 88 -23.82 -33.71 6.20
C ARG A 88 -23.66 -32.20 6.33
N ARG A 89 -24.59 -31.53 7.02
CA ARG A 89 -24.53 -30.08 7.27
C ARG A 89 -23.36 -29.70 8.17
N SER A 90 -23.11 -30.49 9.23
CA SER A 90 -21.96 -30.28 10.12
C SER A 90 -20.64 -30.52 9.39
N ALA A 91 -20.55 -31.60 8.61
CA ALA A 91 -19.38 -31.89 7.78
C ALA A 91 -19.10 -30.76 6.77
N ALA A 92 -20.13 -30.24 6.09
CA ALA A 92 -19.99 -29.12 5.16
C ALA A 92 -19.48 -27.84 5.87
N ASN A 93 -19.94 -27.56 7.08
CA ASN A 93 -19.41 -26.46 7.90
C ASN A 93 -17.95 -26.69 8.32
N GLY A 94 -17.56 -27.94 8.58
CA GLY A 94 -16.18 -28.32 8.83
C GLY A 94 -15.28 -28.05 7.63
N TRP A 95 -15.68 -28.46 6.43
CA TRP A 95 -14.97 -28.16 5.18
C TRP A 95 -14.89 -26.66 4.88
N PHE A 96 -15.97 -25.92 5.17
CA PHE A 96 -15.97 -24.46 5.07
C PHE A 96 -14.94 -23.82 6.01
N LEU A 97 -14.87 -24.26 7.27
CA LEU A 97 -13.89 -23.77 8.23
C LEU A 97 -12.46 -24.16 7.82
N LEU A 98 -12.26 -25.39 7.36
CA LEU A 98 -10.96 -25.84 6.85
C LEU A 98 -10.47 -24.96 5.70
N ALA A 99 -11.35 -24.66 4.74
CA ALA A 99 -11.02 -23.80 3.60
C ALA A 99 -10.65 -22.37 4.01
N LEU A 100 -11.23 -21.84 5.09
CA LEU A 100 -10.82 -20.56 5.67
C LEU A 100 -9.45 -20.66 6.34
N CYS A 101 -9.20 -21.69 7.15
CA CYS A 101 -7.90 -21.92 7.80
C CYS A 101 -6.76 -22.02 6.78
N THR A 102 -6.93 -22.80 5.71
CA THR A 102 -5.93 -22.97 4.65
C THR A 102 -5.62 -21.71 3.87
N GLY A 103 -6.47 -20.67 3.94
CA GLY A 103 -6.21 -19.37 3.33
C GLY A 103 -5.55 -18.35 4.26
N VAL A 104 -5.29 -18.72 5.51
CA VAL A 104 -4.77 -17.81 6.55
C VAL A 104 -3.43 -18.31 7.09
N PHE A 105 -3.30 -19.59 7.42
CA PHE A 105 -2.09 -20.13 8.03
C PHE A 105 -1.77 -21.52 7.51
N THR A 106 -0.49 -21.87 7.54
CA THR A 106 0.02 -23.19 7.13
C THR A 106 0.07 -24.16 8.31
N PRO A 107 -0.10 -25.49 8.07
CA PRO A 107 0.24 -26.50 9.06
C PRO A 107 1.77 -26.59 9.23
N SER A 108 2.23 -27.27 10.27
CA SER A 108 3.63 -27.66 10.37
C SER A 108 4.03 -28.64 9.27
N GLU A 109 5.32 -28.73 8.98
CA GLU A 109 5.89 -29.72 8.04
C GLU A 109 5.47 -31.15 8.38
N ARG A 110 5.34 -31.47 9.68
CA ARG A 110 4.92 -32.79 10.15
C ARG A 110 3.47 -33.12 9.77
N LEU A 111 2.58 -32.14 9.82
CA LEU A 111 1.15 -32.33 9.54
C LEU A 111 0.81 -32.12 8.06
N LEU A 112 1.67 -31.47 7.28
CA LEU A 112 1.40 -31.07 5.91
C LEU A 112 0.96 -32.23 4.99
N GLN A 113 1.74 -33.31 4.94
CA GLN A 113 1.43 -34.44 4.05
C GLN A 113 0.16 -35.19 4.48
N PRO A 114 -0.04 -35.54 5.77
CA PRO A 114 -1.31 -36.07 6.25
C PRO A 114 -2.51 -35.18 5.93
N LEU A 115 -2.39 -33.87 6.13
CA LEU A 115 -3.47 -32.91 5.85
C LEU A 115 -3.80 -32.85 4.35
N ARG A 116 -2.79 -32.82 3.47
CA ARG A 116 -3.00 -32.89 2.01
C ARG A 116 -3.70 -34.19 1.60
N GLY A 117 -3.32 -35.33 2.19
CA GLY A 117 -4.00 -36.61 1.99
C GLY A 117 -5.47 -36.56 2.40
N PHE A 118 -5.75 -36.00 3.57
CA PHE A 118 -7.12 -35.79 4.06
C PHE A 118 -7.93 -34.89 3.12
N ILE A 119 -7.38 -33.74 2.71
CA ILE A 119 -8.07 -32.80 1.81
C ILE A 119 -8.40 -33.45 0.46
N ARG A 120 -7.50 -34.26 -0.12
CA ARG A 120 -7.74 -34.99 -1.39
C ARG A 120 -8.89 -36.00 -1.30
N SER A 121 -9.14 -36.55 -0.12
CA SER A 121 -10.27 -37.48 0.11
C SER A 121 -11.63 -36.77 0.28
N GLY A 122 -11.63 -35.44 0.36
CA GLY A 122 -12.81 -34.62 0.54
C GLY A 122 -13.67 -34.42 -0.71
N PRO A 123 -14.81 -33.70 -0.59
CA PRO A 123 -15.63 -33.32 -1.73
C PRO A 123 -14.80 -32.51 -2.76
N SER A 124 -14.92 -32.84 -4.05
CA SER A 124 -14.08 -32.30 -5.13
C SER A 124 -13.88 -30.78 -5.07
N GLU A 125 -14.97 -30.00 -4.94
CA GLU A 125 -14.88 -28.54 -4.93
C GLU A 125 -14.15 -27.97 -3.70
N PHE A 126 -14.39 -28.53 -2.51
CA PHE A 126 -13.69 -28.10 -1.28
C PHE A 126 -12.24 -28.58 -1.26
N SER A 127 -11.99 -29.77 -1.79
CA SER A 127 -10.65 -30.32 -1.94
C SER A 127 -9.77 -29.39 -2.77
N GLN A 128 -10.25 -29.05 -3.98
CA GLN A 128 -9.54 -28.12 -4.87
C GLN A 128 -9.35 -26.75 -4.24
N LEU A 129 -10.38 -26.20 -3.58
CA LEU A 129 -10.29 -24.89 -2.93
C LEU A 129 -9.26 -24.87 -1.80
N CYS A 130 -9.28 -25.87 -0.91
CA CYS A 130 -8.35 -25.96 0.22
C CYS A 130 -6.91 -26.14 -0.26
N LEU A 131 -6.67 -27.02 -1.24
CA LEU A 131 -5.33 -27.23 -1.79
C LEU A 131 -4.77 -25.97 -2.47
N ARG A 132 -5.58 -25.29 -3.29
CA ARG A 132 -5.17 -24.03 -3.92
C ARG A 132 -4.85 -22.95 -2.89
N ARG A 133 -5.71 -22.79 -1.86
CA ARG A 133 -5.48 -21.80 -0.80
C ARG A 133 -4.23 -22.11 0.01
N LEU A 134 -4.06 -23.37 0.40
CA LEU A 134 -2.89 -23.80 1.15
C LEU A 134 -1.60 -23.47 0.40
N GLU A 135 -1.54 -23.81 -0.89
CA GLU A 135 -0.40 -23.48 -1.75
C GLU A 135 -0.14 -21.97 -1.83
N ARG A 136 -1.20 -21.18 -2.02
CA ARG A 136 -1.10 -19.71 -2.06
C ARG A 136 -0.62 -19.12 -0.73
N THR A 137 -1.05 -19.65 0.41
CA THR A 137 -0.57 -19.22 1.74
C THR A 137 0.88 -19.64 1.98
N TYR A 138 1.36 -20.76 1.43
CA TYR A 138 2.80 -21.06 1.44
C TYR A 138 3.62 -20.07 0.62
N GLN A 139 3.10 -19.65 -0.55
CA GLN A 139 3.80 -18.73 -1.45
C GLN A 139 3.86 -17.29 -0.90
N ASN A 140 2.74 -16.78 -0.38
CA ASN A 140 2.63 -15.38 0.03
C ASN A 140 2.77 -15.17 1.55
N GLY A 141 2.87 -16.25 2.31
CA GLY A 141 3.03 -16.23 3.76
C GLY A 141 1.72 -16.28 4.53
N VAL A 142 1.85 -16.28 5.86
CA VAL A 142 0.70 -16.34 6.78
C VAL A 142 0.08 -14.96 6.96
N ARG A 143 -1.25 -14.95 7.10
CA ARG A 143 -2.05 -13.74 7.32
C ARG A 143 -1.93 -13.25 8.77
N SER A 144 -2.06 -11.94 8.96
CA SER A 144 -2.03 -11.27 10.26
C SER A 144 -3.41 -10.95 10.82
N GLN A 145 -4.47 -11.11 10.02
CA GLN A 145 -5.86 -10.87 10.42
C GLN A 145 -6.75 -12.07 10.12
N PRO A 146 -7.82 -12.26 10.90
CA PRO A 146 -8.80 -13.28 10.59
C PRO A 146 -9.57 -12.94 9.29
N PRO A 147 -10.24 -13.92 8.67
CA PRO A 147 -10.92 -13.72 7.40
C PRO A 147 -11.97 -12.62 7.43
N SER A 148 -12.02 -11.81 6.39
CA SER A 148 -13.06 -10.79 6.21
C SER A 148 -14.41 -11.40 5.85
N TRP A 149 -15.48 -10.62 5.98
CA TRP A 149 -16.83 -11.02 5.57
C TRP A 149 -16.90 -11.41 4.09
N MET A 150 -16.13 -10.72 3.24
CA MET A 150 -16.02 -11.10 1.82
C MET A 150 -15.41 -12.49 1.62
N GLU A 151 -14.41 -12.85 2.42
CA GLU A 151 -13.80 -14.19 2.36
C GLU A 151 -14.81 -15.26 2.77
N LEU A 152 -15.62 -15.01 3.80
CA LEU A 152 -16.69 -15.92 4.21
C LEU A 152 -17.70 -16.12 3.07
N ARG A 153 -18.12 -15.04 2.41
CA ARG A 153 -19.06 -15.11 1.28
C ARG A 153 -18.46 -15.87 0.09
N ALA A 154 -17.24 -15.54 -0.31
CA ALA A 154 -16.56 -16.18 -1.43
C ALA A 154 -16.27 -17.67 -1.16
N THR A 155 -15.93 -18.03 0.08
CA THR A 155 -15.71 -19.43 0.46
C THR A 155 -17.00 -20.25 0.38
N ARG A 156 -18.16 -19.66 0.73
CA ARG A 156 -19.47 -20.33 0.55
C ARG A 156 -19.78 -20.60 -0.92
N LEU A 157 -19.40 -19.66 -1.79
CA LEU A 157 -19.58 -19.74 -3.23
C LEU A 157 -18.47 -20.51 -3.95
N LYS A 158 -17.40 -20.89 -3.23
CA LYS A 158 -16.17 -21.51 -3.76
C LYS A 158 -15.55 -20.69 -4.92
N SER A 159 -15.71 -19.38 -4.87
CA SER A 159 -15.33 -18.44 -5.94
C SER A 159 -14.13 -17.56 -5.53
N TYR A 160 -13.53 -16.91 -6.53
CA TYR A 160 -12.66 -15.75 -6.28
C TYR A 160 -13.48 -14.56 -5.74
N ILE A 161 -12.77 -13.57 -5.19
CA ILE A 161 -13.31 -12.34 -4.61
C ILE A 161 -13.14 -11.22 -5.66
N PRO A 162 -14.21 -10.69 -6.26
CA PRO A 162 -14.10 -9.54 -7.16
C PRO A 162 -13.89 -8.25 -6.33
N LEU A 163 -12.77 -7.57 -6.57
CA LEU A 163 -12.39 -6.32 -5.93
C LEU A 163 -12.43 -5.18 -6.93
N SER A 164 -13.16 -4.10 -6.60
CA SER A 164 -13.18 -2.88 -7.41
C SER A 164 -12.12 -1.91 -6.92
N VAL A 165 -11.17 -1.56 -7.79
CA VAL A 165 -10.11 -0.58 -7.53
C VAL A 165 -10.34 0.66 -8.38
N THR A 166 -10.42 1.83 -7.76
CA THR A 166 -10.60 3.11 -8.42
C THR A 166 -9.24 3.72 -8.78
N CYS A 167 -9.02 3.99 -10.07
CA CYS A 167 -7.87 4.74 -10.54
C CYS A 167 -8.10 6.26 -10.40
N MET A 168 -7.03 7.04 -10.48
CA MET A 168 -7.09 8.48 -10.22
C MET A 168 -7.82 9.28 -11.31
N ASP A 169 -7.99 8.72 -12.50
CA ASP A 169 -8.86 9.21 -13.57
C ASP A 169 -10.36 8.93 -13.32
N GLY A 170 -10.70 8.26 -12.21
CA GLY A 170 -12.07 7.95 -11.80
C GLY A 170 -12.60 6.62 -12.34
N ARG A 171 -11.86 5.92 -13.21
CA ARG A 171 -12.27 4.60 -13.72
C ARG A 171 -12.13 3.53 -12.65
N ASN A 172 -13.03 2.54 -12.68
CA ASN A 172 -13.02 1.40 -11.76
C ASN A 172 -12.63 0.14 -12.51
N TYR A 173 -11.68 -0.61 -11.96
CA TYR A 173 -11.22 -1.88 -12.49
C TYR A 173 -11.57 -2.99 -11.51
N THR A 174 -12.16 -4.08 -12.01
CA THR A 174 -12.47 -5.26 -11.20
C THR A 174 -11.36 -6.28 -11.34
N ILE A 175 -10.73 -6.65 -10.22
CA ILE A 175 -9.68 -7.67 -10.15
C ILE A 175 -10.16 -8.84 -9.29
N LEU A 176 -9.91 -10.06 -9.76
CA LEU A 176 -10.20 -11.26 -9.00
C LEU A 176 -9.06 -11.53 -8.01
N ALA A 177 -9.40 -11.61 -6.73
CA ALA A 177 -8.48 -11.89 -5.64
C ALA A 177 -8.83 -13.20 -4.92
N ASP A 178 -7.87 -13.72 -4.19
CA ASP A 178 -8.03 -14.80 -3.21
C ASP A 178 -7.59 -14.34 -1.81
N SER A 179 -7.67 -15.24 -0.83
CA SER A 179 -7.33 -14.94 0.57
C SER A 179 -5.85 -14.57 0.79
N ALA A 180 -4.96 -14.97 -0.12
CA ALA A 180 -3.52 -14.73 -0.03
C ALA A 180 -3.06 -13.59 -0.96
N THR A 181 -3.97 -12.92 -1.68
CA THR A 181 -3.60 -11.86 -2.61
C THR A 181 -2.90 -10.70 -1.91
N THR A 182 -1.73 -10.32 -2.42
CA THR A 182 -0.94 -9.19 -1.88
C THR A 182 -1.25 -7.87 -2.59
N ALA A 183 -0.93 -6.76 -1.95
CA ALA A 183 -1.04 -5.43 -2.55
C ALA A 183 -0.25 -5.34 -3.86
N GLY A 184 0.97 -5.89 -3.89
CA GLY A 184 1.81 -5.90 -5.09
C GLY A 184 1.29 -6.77 -6.23
N GLU A 185 0.58 -7.87 -5.95
CA GLU A 185 -0.13 -8.64 -6.98
C GLU A 185 -1.23 -7.81 -7.65
N ILE A 186 -2.00 -7.04 -6.87
CA ILE A 186 -3.01 -6.12 -7.42
C ILE A 186 -2.35 -5.00 -8.23
N CYS A 187 -1.28 -4.39 -7.73
CA CYS A 187 -0.54 -3.36 -8.48
C CYS A 187 -0.04 -3.88 -9.83
N ARG A 188 0.53 -5.10 -9.87
CA ARG A 188 0.98 -5.74 -11.12
C ARG A 188 -0.17 -6.06 -12.07
N ALA A 189 -1.29 -6.56 -11.54
CA ALA A 189 -2.48 -6.83 -12.33
C ALA A 189 -3.05 -5.53 -12.96
N LEU A 190 -3.12 -4.44 -12.18
CA LEU A 190 -3.53 -3.13 -12.68
C LEU A 190 -2.56 -2.57 -13.72
N ALA A 191 -1.25 -2.65 -13.47
CA ALA A 191 -0.25 -2.20 -14.43
C ALA A 191 -0.41 -2.91 -15.78
N THR A 192 -0.66 -4.22 -15.77
CA THR A 192 -0.93 -5.01 -16.98
C THR A 192 -2.24 -4.58 -17.65
N LEU A 193 -3.34 -4.45 -16.90
CA LEU A 193 -4.65 -4.05 -17.44
C LEU A 193 -4.65 -2.63 -18.04
N LEU A 194 -3.84 -1.74 -17.49
CA LEU A 194 -3.71 -0.35 -17.92
C LEU A 194 -2.66 -0.16 -19.04
N ASN A 195 -1.86 -1.20 -19.36
CA ASN A 195 -0.64 -1.07 -20.14
C ASN A 195 0.31 0.01 -19.59
N LEU A 196 0.44 0.06 -18.26
CA LEU A 196 1.29 1.00 -17.54
C LEU A 196 2.76 0.53 -17.59
N ILE A 197 3.59 1.30 -18.28
CA ILE A 197 5.02 1.05 -18.48
C ILE A 197 5.80 1.50 -17.25
N ASP A 198 5.72 2.78 -16.88
CA ASP A 198 6.34 3.34 -15.66
C ASP A 198 5.41 3.17 -14.45
N HIS A 199 5.29 1.92 -14.01
CA HIS A 199 4.52 1.55 -12.83
C HIS A 199 5.30 1.75 -11.52
N PHE A 200 6.56 2.18 -11.56
CA PHE A 200 7.34 2.41 -10.35
C PHE A 200 6.67 3.48 -9.48
N GLY A 201 6.57 3.21 -8.18
CA GLY A 201 6.03 4.16 -7.22
C GLY A 201 4.51 4.36 -7.27
N PHE A 202 3.79 3.62 -8.11
CA PHE A 202 2.35 3.43 -7.94
C PHE A 202 2.08 2.39 -6.85
N SER A 203 1.07 2.67 -6.03
CA SER A 203 0.73 1.88 -4.85
C SER A 203 -0.77 1.73 -4.69
N LEU A 204 -1.16 0.67 -4.00
CA LEU A 204 -2.54 0.44 -3.60
C LEU A 204 -2.82 1.15 -2.27
N TYR A 205 -3.98 1.80 -2.18
CA TYR A 205 -4.46 2.47 -0.97
C TYR A 205 -5.83 1.93 -0.60
N ILE A 206 -6.13 1.92 0.69
CA ILE A 206 -7.44 1.61 1.22
C ILE A 206 -7.95 2.78 2.06
N GLY A 207 -9.18 3.22 1.78
CA GLY A 207 -9.87 4.25 2.55
C GLY A 207 -11.08 3.68 3.28
N VAL A 208 -11.28 4.02 4.54
CA VAL A 208 -12.48 3.67 5.31
C VAL A 208 -12.88 4.85 6.20
N LEU A 209 -14.14 5.28 6.10
CA LEU A 209 -14.64 6.47 6.81
C LEU A 209 -13.76 7.71 6.54
N ASP A 210 -13.10 8.21 7.58
CA ASP A 210 -12.22 9.38 7.62
C ASP A 210 -10.74 9.03 7.45
N LYS A 211 -10.39 7.74 7.30
CA LYS A 211 -9.01 7.26 7.25
C LYS A 211 -8.64 6.75 5.86
N ILE A 212 -7.40 7.01 5.47
CA ILE A 212 -6.77 6.48 4.26
C ILE A 212 -5.41 5.90 4.68
N SER A 213 -5.09 4.72 4.17
CA SER A 213 -3.82 4.03 4.45
C SER A 213 -3.23 3.50 3.15
N SER A 214 -1.92 3.66 3.01
CA SER A 214 -1.16 3.04 1.91
C SER A 214 -0.94 1.56 2.24
N LEU A 215 -1.18 0.69 1.27
CA LEU A 215 -0.74 -0.71 1.27
C LEU A 215 0.51 -0.90 0.43
N GLY A 216 1.00 0.16 -0.23
CA GLY A 216 2.17 0.09 -1.10
C GLY A 216 1.99 -0.81 -2.32
N ASN A 217 3.11 -1.08 -2.98
CA ASN A 217 3.31 -2.22 -3.88
C ASN A 217 4.15 -3.25 -3.12
N SER A 218 3.55 -3.87 -2.09
CA SER A 218 4.23 -4.68 -1.08
C SER A 218 3.72 -6.13 -1.04
N MET A 219 4.30 -6.93 -0.15
CA MET A 219 3.83 -8.27 0.18
C MET A 219 2.69 -8.28 1.21
N ASP A 220 2.18 -7.12 1.60
CA ASP A 220 1.06 -7.03 2.55
C ASP A 220 -0.18 -7.66 1.96
N HIS A 221 -0.84 -8.50 2.77
CA HIS A 221 -2.05 -9.18 2.36
C HIS A 221 -3.23 -8.20 2.29
N LEU A 222 -3.85 -8.08 1.12
CA LEU A 222 -4.96 -7.14 0.90
C LEU A 222 -6.16 -7.46 1.79
N MET A 223 -6.43 -8.74 1.97
CA MET A 223 -7.55 -9.18 2.80
C MET A 223 -7.32 -8.89 4.30
N ASP A 224 -6.08 -8.69 4.76
CA ASP A 224 -5.81 -8.22 6.13
C ASP A 224 -6.27 -6.77 6.30
N ALA A 225 -5.90 -5.89 5.38
CA ALA A 225 -6.34 -4.50 5.41
C ALA A 225 -7.86 -4.38 5.35
N ILE A 226 -8.51 -5.16 4.47
CA ILE A 226 -9.97 -5.21 4.37
C ILE A 226 -10.61 -5.71 5.67
N SER A 227 -10.08 -6.78 6.27
CA SER A 227 -10.57 -7.31 7.56
C SER A 227 -10.45 -6.27 8.68
N GLN A 228 -9.35 -5.51 8.73
CA GLN A 228 -9.18 -4.41 9.67
C GLN A 228 -10.19 -3.28 9.44
N CYS A 229 -10.44 -2.91 8.19
CA CYS A 229 -11.43 -1.90 7.85
C CYS A 229 -12.84 -2.32 8.28
N GLU A 230 -13.22 -3.58 8.06
CA GLU A 230 -14.51 -4.13 8.51
C GLU A 230 -14.64 -4.08 10.04
N GLN A 231 -13.61 -4.51 10.76
CA GLN A 231 -13.57 -4.44 12.22
C GLN A 231 -13.63 -2.99 12.74
N TYR A 232 -12.93 -2.06 12.10
CA TYR A 232 -12.95 -0.63 12.45
C TYR A 232 -14.35 -0.03 12.25
N ALA A 233 -15.00 -0.31 11.12
CA ALA A 233 -16.35 0.16 10.83
C ALA A 233 -17.37 -0.38 11.85
N LEU A 234 -17.28 -1.67 12.19
CA LEU A 234 -18.13 -2.30 13.21
C LEU A 234 -17.97 -1.64 14.58
N LYS A 235 -16.73 -1.38 15.02
CA LYS A 235 -16.44 -0.68 16.30
C LYS A 235 -17.02 0.74 16.34
N LYS A 236 -17.10 1.43 15.19
CA LYS A 236 -17.70 2.77 15.07
C LYS A 236 -19.24 2.75 14.96
N GLY A 237 -19.89 1.61 15.23
CA GLY A 237 -21.35 1.49 15.23
C GLY A 237 -21.97 1.40 13.83
N SER A 238 -21.16 1.23 12.79
CA SER A 238 -21.66 1.09 11.42
C SER A 238 -22.25 -0.30 11.22
N ARG A 239 -23.59 -0.38 11.26
CA ARG A 239 -24.35 -1.57 10.90
C ARG A 239 -24.73 -1.63 9.41
N ASN A 240 -24.54 -0.52 8.69
CA ASN A 240 -24.98 -0.36 7.30
C ASN A 240 -23.90 -0.76 6.29
N SER A 241 -24.34 -1.49 5.25
CA SER A 241 -23.57 -1.84 4.05
C SER A 241 -23.08 -0.63 3.23
N SER A 242 -23.40 0.61 3.62
CA SER A 242 -23.03 1.84 2.90
C SER A 242 -21.65 2.38 3.28
N LEU A 243 -21.08 1.98 4.42
CA LEU A 243 -19.77 2.45 4.89
C LEU A 243 -18.67 1.45 4.52
N ARG A 244 -18.55 1.22 3.21
CA ARG A 244 -17.55 0.32 2.64
C ARG A 244 -16.20 1.02 2.58
N TRP A 245 -15.16 0.23 2.83
CA TRP A 245 -13.82 0.60 2.45
C TRP A 245 -13.75 0.75 0.91
N HIS A 246 -12.82 1.56 0.43
CA HIS A 246 -12.58 1.81 -1.00
C HIS A 246 -11.10 1.59 -1.31
N LEU A 247 -10.83 0.95 -2.43
CA LEU A 247 -9.46 0.74 -2.91
C LEU A 247 -9.11 1.76 -3.99
N TYR A 248 -7.93 2.35 -3.89
CA TYR A 248 -7.41 3.32 -4.85
C TYR A 248 -6.05 2.90 -5.38
N PHE A 249 -5.80 3.13 -6.66
CA PHE A 249 -4.49 2.95 -7.28
C PHE A 249 -3.94 4.31 -7.67
N ARG A 250 -2.85 4.72 -7.03
CA ARG A 250 -2.33 6.10 -7.12
C ARG A 250 -0.81 6.14 -7.00
N LYS A 251 -0.19 7.22 -7.47
CA LYS A 251 1.25 7.47 -7.34
C LYS A 251 1.57 7.87 -5.91
N GLU A 252 2.43 7.09 -5.25
CA GLU A 252 2.92 7.31 -3.89
C GLU A 252 4.30 7.96 -3.87
N ILE A 253 5.20 7.58 -4.77
CA ILE A 253 6.58 8.08 -4.80
C ILE A 253 7.08 8.24 -6.23
N PHE A 254 7.86 9.29 -6.49
CA PHE A 254 8.58 9.46 -7.75
C PHE A 254 9.97 8.83 -7.68
N ALA A 255 10.44 8.28 -8.80
CA ALA A 255 11.87 8.02 -8.94
C ALA A 255 12.59 9.36 -9.13
N PRO A 256 13.82 9.53 -8.61
CA PRO A 256 14.62 10.73 -8.84
C PRO A 256 14.80 11.10 -10.33
N TRP A 257 14.74 10.12 -11.22
CA TRP A 257 14.87 10.27 -12.67
C TRP A 257 13.54 10.12 -13.42
N HIS A 258 12.40 10.28 -12.75
CA HIS A 258 11.10 10.17 -13.41
C HIS A 258 10.97 11.16 -14.58
N ASP A 259 10.51 10.68 -15.73
CA ASP A 259 10.21 11.51 -16.89
C ASP A 259 8.80 11.19 -17.39
N PRO A 260 7.86 12.15 -17.29
CA PRO A 260 6.48 11.93 -17.71
C PRO A 260 6.31 11.78 -19.23
N ALA A 261 7.35 12.06 -20.03
CA ALA A 261 7.31 11.78 -21.47
C ALA A 261 7.40 10.28 -21.80
N ILE A 262 7.91 9.45 -20.88
CA ILE A 262 8.13 8.01 -21.10
C ILE A 262 6.80 7.24 -21.22
N ASP A 263 5.83 7.58 -20.38
CA ASP A 263 4.58 6.84 -20.27
C ASP A 263 3.37 7.79 -20.19
N PRO A 264 2.59 7.94 -21.27
CA PRO A 264 1.41 8.79 -21.27
C PRO A 264 0.31 8.29 -20.32
N VAL A 265 0.20 6.98 -20.08
CA VAL A 265 -0.80 6.40 -19.16
C VAL A 265 -0.45 6.80 -17.73
N ALA A 266 0.82 6.66 -17.33
CA ALA A 266 1.31 7.12 -16.03
C ALA A 266 1.05 8.61 -15.86
N THR A 267 1.41 9.41 -16.87
CA THR A 267 1.24 10.87 -16.87
C THR A 267 -0.22 11.28 -16.69
N THR A 268 -1.15 10.66 -17.41
CA THR A 268 -2.58 10.96 -17.25
C THR A 268 -3.09 10.61 -15.84
N LEU A 269 -2.72 9.46 -15.28
CA LEU A 269 -3.13 9.06 -13.93
C LEU A 269 -2.58 10.03 -12.86
N ILE A 270 -1.31 10.41 -12.97
CA ILE A 270 -0.67 11.34 -12.03
C ILE A 270 -1.26 12.74 -12.19
N TYR A 271 -1.52 13.19 -13.43
CA TYR A 271 -2.18 14.46 -13.71
C TYR A 271 -3.54 14.57 -12.99
N TYR A 272 -4.41 13.57 -13.15
CA TYR A 272 -5.72 13.59 -12.48
C TYR A 272 -5.60 13.49 -10.96
N GLN A 273 -4.62 12.74 -10.45
CA GLN A 273 -4.31 12.73 -9.02
C GLN A 273 -3.97 14.14 -8.52
N VAL A 274 -3.04 14.82 -9.19
CA VAL A 274 -2.55 16.15 -8.82
C VAL A 274 -3.68 17.17 -8.88
N ILE A 275 -4.41 17.24 -9.98
CA ILE A 275 -5.48 18.23 -10.16
C ILE A 275 -6.63 17.98 -9.17
N ARG A 276 -7.02 16.73 -8.94
CA ARG A 276 -8.05 16.40 -7.95
C ARG A 276 -7.59 16.73 -6.53
N GLY A 277 -6.35 16.39 -6.19
CA GLY A 277 -5.76 16.70 -4.89
C GLY A 277 -5.64 18.20 -4.66
N LEU A 278 -5.28 18.97 -5.69
CA LEU A 278 -5.24 20.43 -5.67
C LEU A 278 -6.65 20.98 -5.38
N VAL A 279 -7.65 20.64 -6.20
CA VAL A 279 -9.04 21.13 -6.04
C VAL A 279 -9.65 20.73 -4.69
N LYS A 280 -9.25 19.59 -4.12
CA LYS A 280 -9.69 19.12 -2.78
C LYS A 280 -8.86 19.68 -1.62
N GLY A 281 -7.81 20.46 -1.88
CA GLY A 281 -6.93 21.03 -0.85
C GLY A 281 -5.97 20.04 -0.20
N GLU A 282 -5.80 18.84 -0.79
CA GLU A 282 -4.76 17.87 -0.42
C GLU A 282 -3.37 18.43 -0.75
N TYR A 283 -3.21 18.98 -1.96
CA TYR A 283 -1.99 19.66 -2.39
C TYR A 283 -2.18 21.17 -2.25
N ARG A 284 -1.35 21.81 -1.42
CA ARG A 284 -1.39 23.26 -1.21
C ARG A 284 -0.24 23.95 -1.91
N CYS A 285 -0.50 25.13 -2.46
CA CYS A 285 0.47 25.92 -3.18
C CYS A 285 0.60 27.30 -2.56
N ASP A 286 1.81 27.64 -2.09
CA ASP A 286 2.09 28.94 -1.46
C ASP A 286 2.32 30.04 -2.49
N LYS A 287 2.66 29.68 -3.74
CA LYS A 287 2.96 30.62 -4.82
C LYS A 287 1.74 30.81 -5.71
N LYS A 288 1.23 32.05 -5.78
CA LYS A 288 0.11 32.44 -6.65
C LYS A 288 0.35 32.02 -8.10
N SER A 289 1.55 32.27 -8.63
CA SER A 289 1.91 31.98 -10.03
C SER A 289 1.77 30.50 -10.40
N ILE A 290 2.25 29.60 -9.53
CA ILE A 290 2.16 28.15 -9.76
C ILE A 290 0.71 27.69 -9.69
N LEU A 291 -0.07 28.18 -8.71
CA LEU A 291 -1.49 27.86 -8.61
C LEU A 291 -2.24 28.32 -9.86
N THR A 292 -2.03 29.55 -10.33
CA THR A 292 -2.62 30.06 -11.58
C THR A 292 -2.26 29.17 -12.76
N PHE A 293 -1.00 28.74 -12.86
CA PHE A 293 -0.55 27.84 -13.93
C PHE A 293 -1.24 26.48 -13.90
N LEU A 294 -1.35 25.86 -12.72
CA LEU A 294 -2.04 24.57 -12.58
C LEU A 294 -3.53 24.66 -12.91
N LEU A 295 -4.20 25.74 -12.51
CA LEU A 295 -5.60 25.98 -12.87
C LEU A 295 -5.78 26.25 -14.37
N ALA A 296 -4.83 26.95 -15.00
CA ALA A 296 -4.81 27.11 -16.45
C ALA A 296 -4.63 25.77 -17.17
N CYS A 297 -3.73 24.91 -16.70
CA CYS A 297 -3.54 23.56 -17.23
C CYS A 297 -4.81 22.72 -17.10
N LYS A 298 -5.49 22.77 -15.94
CA LYS A 298 -6.78 22.11 -15.74
C LYS A 298 -7.81 22.57 -16.75
N TYR A 299 -7.97 23.87 -16.88
CA TYR A 299 -8.94 24.45 -17.80
C TYR A 299 -8.66 24.06 -19.26
N TYR A 300 -7.40 24.12 -19.69
CA TYR A 300 -6.97 23.71 -21.02
C TYR A 300 -7.19 22.23 -21.33
N THR A 301 -7.07 21.35 -20.34
CA THR A 301 -7.17 19.90 -20.55
C THR A 301 -8.61 19.38 -20.47
N GLU A 302 -9.43 19.93 -19.55
CA GLU A 302 -10.77 19.40 -19.25
C GLU A 302 -11.93 20.21 -19.84
N THR A 303 -11.76 21.51 -20.13
CA THR A 303 -12.88 22.43 -20.42
C THR A 303 -12.67 23.24 -21.72
N TYR A 304 -11.70 22.85 -22.56
CA TYR A 304 -11.26 23.62 -23.73
C TYR A 304 -12.35 23.92 -24.78
N GLU A 305 -13.38 23.07 -24.90
CA GLU A 305 -14.49 23.30 -25.86
C GLU A 305 -15.29 24.58 -25.56
N LEU A 306 -15.12 25.16 -24.36
CA LEU A 306 -15.71 26.43 -23.94
C LEU A 306 -14.74 27.62 -24.11
N ILE A 307 -13.63 27.48 -24.85
CA ILE A 307 -12.72 28.59 -25.13
C ILE A 307 -13.06 29.17 -26.49
N ASN A 308 -13.47 30.44 -26.52
CA ASN A 308 -13.49 31.17 -27.78
C ASN A 308 -12.04 31.50 -28.15
N VAL A 309 -11.47 30.69 -29.06
CA VAL A 309 -10.08 30.80 -29.53
C VAL A 309 -9.82 32.14 -30.22
N GLU A 310 -10.85 32.76 -30.80
CA GLU A 310 -10.75 34.04 -31.52
C GLU A 310 -10.69 35.24 -30.57
N THR A 311 -11.42 35.21 -29.45
CA THR A 311 -11.42 36.32 -28.45
C THR A 311 -10.43 36.09 -27.31
N GLY A 312 -10.01 34.84 -27.08
CA GLY A 312 -9.21 34.45 -25.91
C GLY A 312 -9.94 34.71 -24.59
N GLU A 313 -11.27 34.84 -24.61
CA GLU A 313 -12.09 34.99 -23.41
C GLU A 313 -12.50 33.62 -22.88
N LEU A 314 -12.38 33.46 -21.57
CA LEU A 314 -12.91 32.34 -20.81
C LEU A 314 -14.45 32.37 -20.93
N ASN A 315 -15.08 31.47 -21.70
CA ASN A 315 -16.54 31.26 -21.62
C ASN A 315 -16.91 30.41 -20.39
N THR A 316 -16.17 30.60 -19.30
CA THR A 316 -16.25 29.76 -18.11
C THR A 316 -17.27 30.30 -17.16
N GLN A 317 -18.09 29.42 -16.61
CA GLN A 317 -18.89 29.74 -15.46
C GLN A 317 -17.92 30.05 -14.30
N LEU A 318 -17.78 31.34 -13.94
CA LEU A 318 -16.95 31.83 -12.82
C LEU A 318 -17.19 31.04 -11.51
N TYR A 319 -18.32 30.36 -11.41
CA TYR A 319 -18.65 29.38 -10.38
C TYR A 319 -17.61 28.27 -10.20
N GLU A 320 -17.10 27.66 -11.28
CA GLU A 320 -16.14 26.54 -11.18
C GLU A 320 -14.79 27.01 -10.62
N ILE A 321 -14.26 28.11 -11.15
CA ILE A 321 -13.02 28.74 -10.65
C ILE A 321 -13.19 29.12 -9.18
N ARG A 322 -14.34 29.69 -8.82
CA ARG A 322 -14.67 30.02 -7.42
C ARG A 322 -14.68 28.77 -6.53
N SER A 323 -15.26 27.67 -7.02
CA SER A 323 -15.29 26.39 -6.29
C SER A 323 -13.88 25.84 -6.06
N TRP A 324 -13.01 25.85 -7.08
CA TRP A 324 -11.63 25.38 -6.95
C TRP A 324 -10.80 26.22 -5.96
N LEU A 325 -10.99 27.54 -5.99
CA LEU A 325 -10.27 28.47 -5.12
C LEU A 325 -10.76 28.42 -3.66
N ALA A 326 -12.04 28.14 -3.41
CA ALA A 326 -12.61 28.08 -2.07
C ALA A 326 -11.92 27.02 -1.19
N THR A 327 -11.52 25.89 -1.77
CA THR A 327 -10.91 24.78 -1.02
C THR A 327 -9.49 25.06 -0.51
N HIS A 328 -8.79 26.02 -1.11
CA HIS A 328 -7.42 26.37 -0.72
C HIS A 328 -7.35 27.34 0.46
N ASN A 329 -8.51 27.85 0.92
CA ASN A 329 -8.61 28.85 1.99
C ASN A 329 -7.65 30.04 1.77
N CYS A 330 -7.46 30.44 0.51
CA CYS A 330 -6.50 31.48 0.13
C CYS A 330 -7.04 32.87 0.52
N PRO A 331 -6.42 33.59 1.48
CA PRO A 331 -6.90 34.89 1.95
C PRO A 331 -6.82 36.00 0.87
N TRP A 332 -6.11 35.76 -0.23
CA TRP A 332 -5.96 36.68 -1.37
C TRP A 332 -7.00 36.50 -2.48
N VAL A 333 -7.92 35.52 -2.38
CA VAL A 333 -9.00 35.36 -3.37
C VAL A 333 -10.09 36.39 -3.07
N LYS A 334 -9.81 37.64 -3.44
CA LYS A 334 -10.75 38.76 -3.29
C LYS A 334 -11.64 38.94 -4.52
N ASN A 335 -11.15 38.54 -5.70
CA ASN A 335 -11.85 38.73 -6.97
C ASN A 335 -11.61 37.55 -7.94
N VAL A 336 -12.65 36.76 -8.19
CA VAL A 336 -12.60 35.60 -9.12
C VAL A 336 -12.36 36.03 -10.56
N VAL A 337 -12.82 37.24 -10.95
CA VAL A 337 -12.62 37.79 -12.30
C VAL A 337 -11.14 38.09 -12.56
N GLU A 338 -10.40 38.55 -11.56
CA GLU A 338 -8.95 38.77 -11.67
C GLU A 338 -8.21 37.45 -11.90
N TRP A 339 -8.62 36.39 -11.20
CA TRP A 339 -8.07 35.04 -11.38
C TRP A 339 -8.37 34.48 -12.77
N ALA A 340 -9.59 34.67 -13.28
CA ALA A 340 -9.94 34.32 -14.65
C ALA A 340 -8.99 35.02 -15.66
N LYS A 341 -8.79 36.34 -15.53
CA LYS A 341 -7.86 37.09 -16.39
C LYS A 341 -6.43 36.55 -16.33
N GLN A 342 -5.94 36.20 -15.14
CA GLN A 342 -4.59 35.64 -14.96
C GLN A 342 -4.46 34.24 -15.57
N ILE A 343 -5.51 33.41 -15.51
CA ILE A 343 -5.54 32.11 -16.18
C ILE A 343 -5.41 32.28 -17.69
N VAL A 344 -6.18 33.19 -18.31
CA VAL A 344 -6.04 33.51 -19.75
C VAL A 344 -4.62 33.95 -20.08
N GLU A 345 -4.07 34.84 -19.28
CA GLU A 345 -2.73 35.38 -19.52
C GLU A 345 -1.65 34.29 -19.46
N VAL A 346 -1.77 33.34 -18.53
CA VAL A 346 -0.89 32.19 -18.48
C VAL A 346 -1.03 31.32 -19.73
N LEU A 347 -2.27 31.05 -20.18
CA LEU A 347 -2.52 30.29 -21.40
C LEU A 347 -1.88 30.95 -22.65
N ARG A 348 -1.92 32.29 -22.73
CA ARG A 348 -1.28 33.06 -23.82
C ARG A 348 0.24 33.01 -23.73
N THR A 349 0.80 33.39 -22.59
CA THR A 349 2.26 33.50 -22.38
C THR A 349 3.00 32.18 -22.55
N HIS A 350 2.36 31.07 -22.16
CA HIS A 350 2.93 29.73 -22.31
C HIS A 350 2.58 29.07 -23.65
N ASN A 351 1.95 29.83 -24.56
CA ASN A 351 1.51 29.39 -25.88
C ASN A 351 0.67 28.11 -25.84
N LEU A 352 -0.18 27.96 -24.81
CA LEU A 352 -1.00 26.77 -24.61
C LEU A 352 -2.17 26.74 -25.60
N PHE A 353 -2.57 27.87 -26.21
CA PHE A 353 -3.54 27.91 -27.30
C PHE A 353 -3.02 27.39 -28.65
N ALA A 354 -1.73 27.05 -28.76
CA ALA A 354 -1.13 26.63 -30.01
C ALA A 354 -1.81 25.38 -30.60
N TYR A 355 -1.93 25.36 -31.94
CA TYR A 355 -2.41 24.22 -32.72
C TYR A 355 -1.22 23.46 -33.34
N PRO A 356 -1.24 22.11 -33.37
CA PRO A 356 -2.27 21.23 -32.81
C PRO A 356 -2.21 21.18 -31.27
N ARG A 357 -3.37 20.94 -30.66
CA ARG A 357 -3.51 20.81 -29.22
C ARG A 357 -2.62 19.67 -28.70
N ASP A 358 -1.82 19.95 -27.68
CA ASP A 358 -0.99 18.93 -27.03
C ASP A 358 -1.33 18.86 -25.52
N ALA A 359 -2.46 18.23 -25.23
CA ALA A 359 -2.88 18.00 -23.84
C ALA A 359 -1.86 17.12 -23.09
N ASN A 360 -1.17 16.21 -23.77
CA ASN A 360 -0.19 15.33 -23.16
C ASN A 360 1.00 16.15 -22.63
N ARG A 361 1.57 17.05 -23.44
CA ARG A 361 2.64 17.96 -22.99
C ARG A 361 2.24 18.78 -21.76
N VAL A 362 1.01 19.29 -21.72
CA VAL A 362 0.51 20.03 -20.55
C VAL A 362 0.41 19.15 -19.31
N GLN A 363 -0.09 17.92 -19.46
CA GLN A 363 -0.12 16.94 -18.36
C GLN A 363 1.30 16.64 -17.86
N GLN A 364 2.28 16.49 -18.75
CA GLN A 364 3.68 16.28 -18.37
C GLN A 364 4.23 17.45 -17.54
N GLU A 365 3.96 18.69 -17.91
CA GLU A 365 4.38 19.87 -17.12
C GLU A 365 3.75 19.87 -15.72
N VAL A 366 2.48 19.52 -15.60
CA VAL A 366 1.80 19.38 -14.30
C VAL A 366 2.47 18.29 -13.45
N VAL A 367 2.83 17.16 -14.04
CA VAL A 367 3.53 16.07 -13.34
C VAL A 367 4.93 16.51 -12.88
N ARG A 368 5.71 17.19 -13.73
CA ARG A 368 7.02 17.75 -13.37
C ARG A 368 6.92 18.75 -12.21
N LEU A 369 5.94 19.66 -12.28
CA LEU A 369 5.68 20.60 -11.20
C LEU A 369 5.27 19.89 -9.91
N ALA A 370 4.47 18.83 -10.00
CA ALA A 370 4.03 18.10 -8.81
C ALA A 370 5.20 17.43 -8.07
N GLN A 371 6.11 16.82 -8.83
CA GLN A 371 7.35 16.27 -8.29
C GLN A 371 8.20 17.35 -7.60
N ASP A 372 8.38 18.50 -8.24
CA ASP A 372 9.17 19.63 -7.71
C ASP A 372 8.53 20.29 -6.47
N GLN A 373 7.21 20.47 -6.46
CA GLN A 373 6.52 21.27 -5.41
C GLN A 373 6.16 20.46 -4.17
N TRP A 374 5.91 19.16 -4.30
CA TRP A 374 5.35 18.35 -3.20
C TRP A 374 6.13 17.06 -2.89
N PRO A 375 7.47 17.10 -2.74
CA PRO A 375 8.27 15.89 -2.50
C PRO A 375 7.84 15.13 -1.24
N LEU A 376 7.41 15.83 -0.18
CA LEU A 376 6.91 15.19 1.04
C LEU A 376 5.56 14.48 0.84
N PHE A 377 4.68 14.96 -0.02
CA PHE A 377 3.43 14.26 -0.33
C PHE A 377 3.65 13.02 -1.20
N PHE A 378 4.72 13.03 -1.99
CA PHE A 378 5.16 11.90 -2.79
C PHE A 378 6.32 11.15 -2.10
N SER A 379 6.19 10.94 -0.79
CA SER A 379 7.14 10.17 0.02
C SER A 379 6.52 8.87 0.50
N ARG A 380 7.35 7.82 0.58
CA ARG A 380 7.02 6.65 1.41
C ARG A 380 7.37 6.92 2.86
N PHE A 381 6.39 6.78 3.73
CA PHE A 381 6.54 7.00 5.16
C PHE A 381 6.71 5.69 5.89
N HIS A 382 7.66 5.67 6.81
CA HIS A 382 7.89 4.51 7.65
C HIS A 382 8.22 4.91 9.07
N GLU A 383 7.62 4.20 10.02
CA GLU A 383 8.01 4.28 11.42
C GLU A 383 9.41 3.67 11.62
N ALA A 384 10.20 4.31 12.47
CA ALA A 384 11.49 3.84 12.93
C ALA A 384 11.72 4.25 14.38
N LYS A 385 12.62 3.54 15.05
CA LYS A 385 12.95 3.75 16.47
C LYS A 385 14.41 4.10 16.65
N GLN A 386 14.73 4.74 17.78
CA GLN A 386 16.09 5.03 18.23
C GLN A 386 16.94 5.72 17.15
N PHE A 387 16.40 6.81 16.58
CA PHE A 387 17.15 7.62 15.63
C PHE A 387 18.26 8.37 16.37
N THR A 388 19.51 8.08 15.99
CA THR A 388 20.72 8.63 16.61
C THR A 388 21.60 9.30 15.58
N GLY A 389 22.27 10.37 15.99
CA GLY A 389 23.29 11.08 15.22
C GLY A 389 24.06 12.05 16.11
N PRO A 390 24.94 12.92 15.57
CA PRO A 390 25.70 13.86 16.38
C PRO A 390 24.78 14.78 17.17
N SER A 391 24.83 14.66 18.50
CA SER A 391 23.99 15.42 19.44
C SER A 391 22.48 15.28 19.21
N ILE A 392 22.03 14.20 18.57
CA ILE A 392 20.63 13.95 18.24
C ILE A 392 20.23 12.54 18.73
N TYR A 393 19.14 12.48 19.49
CA TYR A 393 18.48 11.23 19.90
C TYR A 393 16.96 11.41 19.86
N PHE A 394 16.26 10.50 19.19
CA PHE A 394 14.81 10.41 19.22
C PHE A 394 14.37 8.95 19.33
N GLU A 395 13.51 8.65 20.31
CA GLU A 395 13.01 7.29 20.54
C GLU A 395 12.14 6.78 19.38
N GLU A 396 11.28 7.65 18.84
CA GLU A 396 10.37 7.35 17.74
C GLU A 396 10.45 8.46 16.70
N VAL A 397 10.60 8.07 15.44
CA VAL A 397 10.62 8.97 14.29
C VAL A 397 9.84 8.39 13.11
N ILE A 398 9.43 9.27 12.22
CA ILE A 398 8.91 8.91 10.90
C ILE A 398 9.97 9.27 9.86
N VAL A 399 10.34 8.28 9.05
CA VAL A 399 11.26 8.44 7.93
C VAL A 399 10.44 8.54 6.65
N ALA A 400 10.60 9.64 5.94
CA ALA A 400 10.00 9.89 4.63
C ALA A 400 11.10 9.84 3.56
N LEU A 401 10.95 8.93 2.60
CA LEU A 401 11.83 8.81 1.44
C LEU A 401 11.09 9.26 0.18
N ASN A 402 11.70 10.19 -0.56
CA ASN A 402 11.22 10.67 -1.86
C ASN A 402 12.34 10.77 -2.88
N ASP A 403 12.04 11.41 -4.00
CA ASP A 403 12.92 11.61 -5.16
C ASP A 403 14.10 12.56 -4.89
N THR A 404 14.11 13.29 -3.77
CA THR A 404 15.20 14.20 -3.39
C THR A 404 16.11 13.66 -2.28
N GLY A 405 15.59 12.79 -1.40
CA GLY A 405 16.37 12.20 -0.32
C GLY A 405 15.52 11.68 0.84
N LEU A 406 16.17 11.62 2.02
CA LEU A 406 15.59 11.18 3.28
C LEU A 406 15.23 12.37 4.17
N TYR A 407 14.03 12.31 4.73
CA TYR A 407 13.49 13.29 5.67
C TYR A 407 13.07 12.56 6.94
N ILE A 408 13.61 12.99 8.08
CA ILE A 408 13.31 12.42 9.39
C ILE A 408 12.49 13.45 10.15
N THR A 409 11.29 13.06 10.58
CA THR A 409 10.37 13.91 11.35
C THR A 409 10.02 13.28 12.69
N ASN A 410 9.67 14.10 13.68
CA ASN A 410 9.11 13.61 14.93
C ASN A 410 7.61 13.28 14.81
N ASN A 411 6.99 12.80 15.89
CA ASN A 411 5.55 12.48 15.96
C ASN A 411 4.63 13.70 15.76
N GLN A 412 5.16 14.93 15.83
CA GLN A 412 4.45 16.18 15.53
C GLN A 412 4.67 16.67 14.09
N GLN A 413 5.22 15.82 13.21
CA GLN A 413 5.57 16.15 11.82
C GLN A 413 6.59 17.29 11.66
N LYS A 414 7.33 17.63 12.71
CA LYS A 414 8.43 18.59 12.64
C LYS A 414 9.66 17.92 12.06
N LEU A 415 10.27 18.53 11.05
CA LEU A 415 11.52 18.07 10.45
C LEU A 415 12.67 18.13 11.47
N ILE A 416 13.28 16.96 11.72
CA ILE A 416 14.47 16.79 12.55
C ILE A 416 15.73 16.89 11.68
N ARG A 417 15.75 16.11 10.59
CA ARG A 417 16.92 16.02 9.70
C ARG A 417 16.49 15.76 8.27
N ARG A 418 17.20 16.39 7.33
CA ARG A 418 17.14 16.10 5.89
C ARG A 418 18.51 15.60 5.45
N LEU A 419 18.53 14.53 4.65
CA LEU A 419 19.72 13.98 4.01
C LEU A 419 19.43 13.85 2.52
N LEU A 420 20.01 14.72 1.70
CA LEU A 420 19.88 14.68 0.25
C LEU A 420 20.75 13.56 -0.34
N PHE A 421 20.37 13.01 -1.50
CA PHE A 421 21.16 11.92 -2.11
C PHE A 421 22.67 12.23 -2.28
N PRO A 422 23.10 13.43 -2.70
CA PRO A 422 24.52 13.75 -2.81
C PRO A 422 25.27 13.77 -1.47
N GLU A 423 24.56 13.91 -0.35
CA GLU A 423 25.15 13.90 0.99
C GLU A 423 25.36 12.48 1.53
N ILE A 424 24.66 11.48 0.96
CA ILE A 424 24.69 10.10 1.43
C ILE A 424 25.86 9.36 0.75
N TYR A 425 26.84 8.96 1.55
CA TYR A 425 28.02 8.23 1.09
C TYR A 425 27.77 6.72 1.08
N CYS A 426 27.30 6.18 2.21
CA CYS A 426 27.12 4.75 2.41
C CYS A 426 25.86 4.48 3.22
N ILE A 427 25.24 3.33 2.96
CA ILE A 427 24.10 2.81 3.73
C ILE A 427 24.43 1.37 4.06
N THR A 428 24.33 1.02 5.33
CA THR A 428 24.56 -0.34 5.81
C THR A 428 23.41 -0.79 6.68
N THR A 429 23.14 -2.09 6.65
CA THR A 429 22.18 -2.74 7.55
C THR A 429 22.91 -3.79 8.36
N SER A 430 22.66 -3.81 9.67
CA SER A 430 23.17 -4.86 10.57
C SER A 430 22.01 -5.46 11.38
N ASP A 431 22.18 -6.72 11.77
CA ASP A 431 21.26 -7.42 12.66
C ASP A 431 21.91 -7.52 14.04
N PRO A 432 21.65 -6.57 14.95
CA PRO A 432 22.36 -6.55 16.22
C PRO A 432 22.05 -7.74 17.12
N GLN A 433 20.94 -8.48 16.96
CA GLN A 433 20.52 -9.52 17.93
C GLN A 433 19.59 -10.64 17.38
N GLY A 434 19.52 -10.90 16.07
CA GLY A 434 18.52 -11.82 15.50
C GLY A 434 17.08 -11.33 15.73
N SER A 435 16.92 -10.02 15.91
CA SER A 435 15.67 -9.36 16.26
C SER A 435 14.88 -9.02 14.99
N GLN A 436 13.55 -8.90 15.11
CA GLN A 436 12.73 -8.42 14.00
C GLN A 436 13.08 -6.99 13.56
N ASN A 437 13.71 -6.19 14.43
CA ASN A 437 14.15 -4.84 14.10
C ASN A 437 15.64 -4.84 13.75
N LYS A 438 15.95 -4.47 12.51
CA LYS A 438 17.32 -4.33 12.00
C LYS A 438 17.80 -2.89 12.12
N LEU A 439 19.10 -2.71 12.33
CA LEU A 439 19.74 -1.40 12.42
C LEU A 439 20.15 -0.92 11.02
N LEU A 440 19.67 0.24 10.62
CA LEU A 440 20.06 0.95 9.40
C LEU A 440 20.99 2.10 9.77
N THR A 441 22.17 2.12 9.19
CA THR A 441 23.16 3.20 9.35
C THR A 441 23.35 3.91 8.03
N VAL A 442 23.23 5.24 8.06
CA VAL A 442 23.47 6.14 6.92
C VAL A 442 24.69 6.99 7.24
N THR A 443 25.76 6.80 6.48
CA THR A 443 26.99 7.57 6.59
C THR A 443 26.99 8.65 5.52
N THR A 444 27.22 9.89 5.93
CA THR A 444 27.31 11.04 5.02
C THR A 444 28.72 11.20 4.45
N VAL A 445 28.85 11.99 3.38
CA VAL A 445 30.16 12.35 2.79
C VAL A 445 31.12 13.04 3.77
N CYS A 446 30.60 13.66 4.83
CA CYS A 446 31.40 14.28 5.89
C CYS A 446 31.84 13.29 6.98
N GLY A 447 31.58 11.98 6.82
CA GLY A 447 31.88 10.96 7.83
C GLY A 447 30.93 10.96 9.03
N VAL A 448 29.84 11.74 8.98
CA VAL A 448 28.81 11.72 10.03
C VAL A 448 27.88 10.53 9.81
N GLU A 449 27.61 9.78 10.87
CA GLU A 449 26.71 8.63 10.87
C GLU A 449 25.37 8.94 11.55
N TYR A 450 24.30 8.46 10.93
CA TYR A 450 22.96 8.43 11.50
C TYR A 450 22.47 6.99 11.55
N THR A 451 21.94 6.53 12.69
CA THR A 451 21.43 5.16 12.81
C THR A 451 19.98 5.13 13.25
N LEU A 452 19.23 4.12 12.82
CA LEU A 452 17.82 3.90 13.21
C LEU A 452 17.45 2.41 13.17
N LEU A 453 16.53 2.01 14.03
CA LEU A 453 15.95 0.66 14.05
C LEU A 453 14.64 0.62 13.27
N ALA A 454 14.52 -0.37 12.37
CA ALA A 454 13.31 -0.58 11.58
C ALA A 454 13.03 -2.07 11.33
N ARG A 455 11.75 -2.46 11.36
CA ARG A 455 11.31 -3.82 11.01
C ARG A 455 11.59 -4.19 9.55
N THR A 456 11.47 -3.21 8.65
CA THR A 456 11.70 -3.37 7.20
C THR A 456 12.97 -2.66 6.73
N ALA A 457 14.02 -2.63 7.56
CA ALA A 457 15.26 -1.90 7.24
C ALA A 457 15.89 -2.33 5.92
N GLU A 458 15.82 -3.62 5.56
CA GLU A 458 16.37 -4.15 4.30
C GLU A 458 15.62 -3.64 3.07
N GLU A 459 14.29 -3.66 3.09
CA GLU A 459 13.47 -3.11 1.99
C GLU A 459 13.73 -1.62 1.81
N LYS A 460 13.84 -0.88 2.92
CA LYS A 460 14.18 0.55 2.93
C LYS A 460 15.59 0.79 2.35
N CYS A 461 16.57 -0.01 2.78
CA CYS A 461 17.94 0.05 2.27
C CYS A 461 17.99 -0.25 0.77
N HIS A 462 17.28 -1.28 0.31
CA HIS A 462 17.22 -1.65 -1.10
C HIS A 462 16.66 -0.50 -1.95
N LEU A 463 15.57 0.14 -1.53
CA LEU A 463 15.00 1.29 -2.24
C LEU A 463 15.98 2.47 -2.30
N LEU A 464 16.64 2.79 -1.18
CA LEU A 464 17.65 3.85 -1.13
C LEU A 464 18.85 3.57 -2.03
N VAL A 465 19.38 2.35 -1.99
CA VAL A 465 20.49 1.91 -2.84
C VAL A 465 20.08 1.95 -4.30
N THR A 466 18.85 1.57 -4.63
CA THR A 466 18.30 1.67 -6.00
C THR A 466 18.30 3.13 -6.47
N PHE A 467 17.84 4.07 -5.64
CA PHE A 467 17.84 5.49 -5.97
C PHE A 467 19.25 6.06 -6.11
N LEU A 468 20.16 5.76 -5.19
CA LEU A 468 21.56 6.20 -5.28
C LEU A 468 22.25 5.65 -6.53
N THR A 469 22.05 4.38 -6.85
CA THR A 469 22.66 3.72 -8.01
C THR A 469 22.11 4.31 -9.31
N GLY A 470 20.79 4.41 -9.43
CA GLY A 470 20.16 4.96 -10.63
C GLY A 470 20.49 6.43 -10.87
N LEU A 471 20.65 7.23 -9.81
CA LEU A 471 21.14 8.60 -9.91
C LEU A 471 22.61 8.68 -10.32
N LYS A 472 23.48 7.78 -9.84
CA LYS A 472 24.88 7.73 -10.28
C LYS A 472 24.95 7.41 -11.77
N GLU A 473 24.26 6.38 -12.23
CA GLU A 473 24.24 5.99 -13.66
C GLU A 473 23.78 7.12 -14.60
N ARG A 474 22.91 8.01 -14.12
CA ARG A 474 22.31 9.11 -14.90
C ARG A 474 22.94 10.46 -14.59
N SER A 475 24.07 10.49 -13.90
CA SER A 475 24.66 11.75 -13.49
C SER A 475 25.32 12.49 -14.63
N GLY A 476 24.85 13.70 -14.88
CA GLY A 476 25.55 14.69 -15.70
C GLY A 476 26.59 15.50 -14.91
N TYR A 477 26.75 15.22 -13.61
CA TYR A 477 27.60 16.00 -12.70
C TYR A 477 28.71 15.16 -12.12
N ALA A 478 29.89 15.75 -12.03
CA ALA A 478 31.05 15.11 -11.46
C ALA A 478 31.93 16.16 -10.74
N VAL A 479 32.62 15.74 -9.68
CA VAL A 479 33.50 16.62 -8.88
C VAL A 479 34.94 16.13 -9.02
N ALA A 480 35.83 17.02 -9.45
CA ALA A 480 37.25 16.72 -9.53
C ALA A 480 37.84 16.57 -8.12
N ILE A 481 38.51 15.46 -7.84
CA ILE A 481 39.12 15.14 -6.54
C ILE A 481 40.60 15.54 -6.43
N ARG A 482 41.21 15.91 -7.56
CA ARG A 482 42.60 16.35 -7.70
C ARG A 482 42.69 17.36 -8.82
N ASP A 483 43.72 18.20 -8.76
CA ASP A 483 44.03 19.11 -9.86
C ASP A 483 44.50 18.32 -11.09
N PHE A 484 44.01 18.72 -12.28
CA PHE A 484 44.41 18.13 -13.55
C PHE A 484 44.80 19.23 -14.54
N ASN A 485 46.07 19.22 -14.97
CA ASN A 485 46.65 20.19 -15.89
C ASN A 485 47.33 19.47 -17.07
N GLN A 486 46.70 19.41 -18.23
CA GLN A 486 47.34 18.88 -19.46
C GLN A 486 47.47 19.90 -20.60
N SER A 487 46.68 20.98 -20.64
CA SER A 487 46.74 21.97 -21.74
C SER A 487 45.89 23.22 -21.46
N PRO A 488 46.12 24.36 -22.16
CA PRO A 488 45.24 25.53 -22.08
C PRO A 488 43.83 25.15 -22.59
N GLY A 489 42.86 25.07 -21.68
CA GLY A 489 41.47 24.73 -21.99
C GLY A 489 40.92 23.49 -21.27
N THR A 490 41.77 22.63 -20.69
CA THR A 490 41.36 21.44 -19.93
C THR A 490 42.09 21.41 -18.58
N CYS A 491 41.80 22.43 -17.76
CA CYS A 491 42.34 22.60 -16.43
C CYS A 491 41.19 22.45 -15.42
N PHE A 492 41.24 21.40 -14.61
CA PHE A 492 40.26 21.17 -13.54
C PHE A 492 40.95 21.39 -12.20
N ARG A 493 40.36 22.26 -11.37
CA ARG A 493 40.79 22.43 -9.98
C ARG A 493 40.05 21.44 -9.09
N ASN A 494 40.71 20.97 -8.05
CA ASN A 494 40.10 20.19 -6.99
C ASN A 494 38.85 20.91 -6.46
N GLY A 495 37.74 20.19 -6.36
CA GLY A 495 36.44 20.70 -5.95
C GLY A 495 35.60 21.37 -7.05
N ALA A 496 36.10 21.46 -8.30
CA ALA A 496 35.31 21.98 -9.41
C ALA A 496 34.18 21.01 -9.81
N VAL A 497 32.95 21.53 -9.89
CA VAL A 497 31.77 20.83 -10.42
C VAL A 497 31.73 21.05 -11.93
N ASN A 498 31.75 19.96 -12.70
CA ASN A 498 31.72 20.01 -14.17
C ASN A 498 30.55 19.20 -14.72
N SER A 499 30.01 19.63 -15.87
CA SER A 499 29.12 18.81 -16.69
C SER A 499 29.97 17.75 -17.41
N ALA A 500 29.78 16.48 -17.08
CA ALA A 500 30.65 15.41 -17.58
C ALA A 500 30.16 14.85 -18.92
N PRO A 501 31.03 14.78 -19.94
CA PRO A 501 31.11 13.60 -20.78
C PRO A 501 32.51 13.00 -20.64
N MET A 502 32.59 11.80 -20.07
CA MET A 502 33.76 10.92 -20.08
C MET A 502 35.10 11.48 -19.57
N ILE A 503 35.32 11.50 -18.24
CA ILE A 503 36.66 11.36 -17.63
C ILE A 503 36.47 10.56 -16.32
N GLU A 504 37.48 9.80 -15.88
CA GLU A 504 37.51 9.10 -14.58
C GLU A 504 37.21 10.07 -13.43
N ILE A 505 35.97 10.08 -12.94
CA ILE A 505 35.51 11.00 -11.91
C ILE A 505 34.59 10.26 -10.94
N CYS A 506 34.65 10.61 -9.66
CA CYS A 506 33.64 10.21 -8.68
C CYS A 506 32.26 10.68 -9.16
N ILE A 507 31.43 9.71 -9.55
CA ILE A 507 30.08 9.94 -10.04
C ILE A 507 29.20 10.28 -8.83
N PHE A 508 28.76 11.53 -8.73
CA PHE A 508 27.77 11.96 -7.74
C PHE A 508 26.36 11.69 -8.26
N PRO A 509 25.38 11.38 -7.39
CA PRO A 509 23.98 11.29 -7.80
C PRO A 509 23.53 12.57 -8.52
N SER A 510 22.90 12.49 -9.71
CA SER A 510 22.38 13.68 -10.39
C SER A 510 21.28 14.36 -9.58
N VAL A 511 21.53 15.56 -9.09
CA VAL A 511 20.49 16.44 -8.55
C VAL A 511 20.63 17.79 -9.25
N LYS A 512 19.52 18.38 -9.69
CA LYS A 512 19.50 19.79 -10.10
C LYS A 512 19.94 20.61 -8.88
N LEU A 513 21.18 21.07 -8.85
CA LEU A 513 21.62 22.09 -7.92
C LEU A 513 20.81 23.36 -8.24
N ARG A 514 19.85 23.71 -7.38
CA ARG A 514 19.20 25.02 -7.39
C ARG A 514 19.80 25.89 -6.31
#